data_AF-A0A377X5F0-F1
#
_entry.id   AF-A0A377X5F0-F1
#
_cell.length_a   1.000
_cell.length_b   1.000
_cell.length_c   1.000
_cell.angle_alpha   90.00
_cell.angle_beta   90.00
_cell.angle_gamma   90.00
#
_symmetry.space_group_name_H-M   'P 1'
#
loop_
_entity.id
_entity.type
_entity.pdbx_description
1 polymer ?
#
loop_
_entity_poly.entity_id
_entity_poly.type
_entity_poly.pdbx_seq_one_letter_code
_entity_poly.pdbx_strand_id
1 'polypeptide(L)'
;MMMVLGLFVFQLRTVPYQQLQYQRNWRHVTNNRVNRRPTTQFLGPDNDQLTLSGVLMPEVTGGRLSLLALELMAEQGKAWP
;
A
#
# COMPACT_ATOMS: atom_id res chain seq x y z
N MET A 1 17.89 5.85 -2.75
CA MET A 1 17.00 4.70 -2.46
C MET A 1 15.84 5.22 -1.62
N MET A 2 14.59 4.93 -1.98
CA MET A 2 13.40 5.48 -1.28
C MET A 2 12.69 4.40 -0.44
N MET A 3 12.40 3.26 -1.06
CA MET A 3 11.71 2.11 -0.47
C MET A 3 12.20 0.84 -1.16
N VAL A 4 11.97 -0.31 -0.53
CA VAL A 4 12.13 -1.63 -1.14
C VAL A 4 10.83 -2.42 -0.97
N LEU A 5 10.48 -3.21 -1.97
CA LEU A 5 9.44 -4.24 -1.91
C LEU A 5 10.12 -5.56 -2.30
N GLY A 6 10.41 -6.42 -1.33
CA GLY A 6 11.24 -7.61 -1.53
C GLY A 6 12.63 -7.29 -2.07
N LEU A 7 12.88 -7.61 -3.34
CA LEU A 7 14.14 -7.31 -4.05
C LEU A 7 14.01 -6.11 -4.99
N PHE A 8 12.82 -5.56 -5.16
CA PHE A 8 12.59 -4.41 -6.02
C PHE A 8 12.83 -3.11 -5.27
N VAL A 9 13.76 -2.29 -5.78
CA VAL A 9 14.16 -1.03 -5.16
C VAL A 9 13.51 0.14 -5.89
N PHE A 10 12.75 0.95 -5.15
CA PHE A 10 12.21 2.22 -5.63
C PHE A 10 13.31 3.29 -5.56
N GLN A 11 13.76 3.74 -6.72
CA GLN A 11 14.79 4.77 -6.88
C GLN A 11 14.59 5.53 -8.19
N LEU A 12 15.31 6.65 -8.34
CA LEU A 12 15.20 7.50 -9.54
C LEU A 12 15.40 6.71 -10.84
N ARG A 13 16.29 5.72 -10.90
CA ARG A 13 16.54 4.94 -12.13
C ARG A 13 15.52 3.81 -12.40
N THR A 14 14.56 3.55 -11.52
CA THR A 14 13.62 2.40 -11.63
C THR A 14 12.16 2.84 -11.73
N VAL A 15 11.47 2.96 -10.60
CA VAL A 15 10.11 3.47 -10.49
C VAL A 15 10.10 4.35 -9.23
N PRO A 16 10.41 5.64 -9.34
CA PRO A 16 10.31 6.54 -8.20
C PRO A 16 8.85 6.95 -7.98
N TYR A 17 8.36 6.83 -6.75
CA TYR A 17 7.09 7.44 -6.35
C TYR A 17 7.31 8.89 -5.92
N GLN A 18 6.31 9.74 -6.12
CA GLN A 18 6.31 11.14 -5.66
C GLN A 18 5.51 11.29 -4.38
N GLN A 19 4.46 10.48 -4.22
CA GLN A 19 3.64 10.47 -3.04
C GLN A 19 3.51 9.06 -2.47
N LEU A 20 3.67 8.95 -1.16
CA LEU A 20 3.39 7.76 -0.37
C LEU A 20 2.25 8.10 0.58
N GLN A 21 1.14 7.39 0.45
CA GLN A 21 -0.01 7.50 1.35
C GLN A 21 -0.19 6.17 2.08
N TYR A 22 -0.16 6.24 3.41
CA TYR A 22 -0.40 5.08 4.27
C TYR A 22 -1.67 5.29 5.07
N GLN A 23 -2.66 4.44 4.84
CA GLN A 23 -3.95 4.45 5.51
C GLN A 23 -4.00 3.28 6.49
N ARG A 24 -4.14 3.60 7.78
CA ARG A 24 -4.30 2.62 8.83
C ARG A 24 -5.73 2.57 9.30
N ASN A 25 -6.28 1.37 9.36
CA ASN A 25 -7.70 1.17 9.67
C ASN A 25 -7.84 0.38 10.96
N TRP A 26 -8.85 0.73 11.76
CA TRP A 26 -9.20 0.04 13.00
C TRP A 26 -10.70 -0.20 13.07
N ARG A 27 -11.09 -1.39 13.53
CA ARG A 27 -12.48 -1.81 13.55
C ARG A 27 -13.15 -1.39 14.85
N HIS A 28 -14.18 -0.56 14.70
CA HIS A 28 -15.03 -0.07 15.78
C HIS A 28 -16.49 -0.40 15.45
N VAL A 29 -17.01 -1.48 16.04
CA VAL A 29 -18.41 -1.88 15.82
C VAL A 29 -19.29 -1.25 16.88
N THR A 30 -20.42 -0.69 16.46
CA THR A 30 -21.42 -0.11 17.35
C THR A 30 -22.56 -1.11 17.56
N ASN A 31 -22.73 -1.56 18.80
CA ASN A 31 -23.78 -2.50 19.17
C ASN A 31 -24.94 -1.76 19.84
N ASN A 32 -26.14 -1.93 19.30
CA ASN A 32 -27.37 -1.41 19.89
C ASN A 32 -27.76 -2.21 21.13
N ARG A 33 -28.31 -1.53 22.13
CA ARG A 33 -28.76 -2.13 23.39
C ARG A 33 -30.20 -1.72 23.67
N VAL A 34 -31.01 -2.64 24.17
CA VAL A 34 -32.41 -2.34 24.53
C VAL A 34 -32.44 -1.28 25.62
N ASN A 35 -33.21 -0.20 25.39
CA ASN A 35 -33.38 0.94 26.31
C ASN A 35 -32.08 1.63 26.76
N ARG A 36 -30.97 1.48 26.03
CA ARG A 36 -29.71 2.16 26.32
C ARG A 36 -29.04 2.68 25.05
N ARG A 37 -28.16 3.67 25.22
CA ARG A 37 -27.33 4.16 24.12
C ARG A 37 -26.46 3.02 23.56
N PRO A 38 -26.28 2.94 22.22
CA PRO A 38 -25.35 2.02 21.60
C PRO A 38 -23.95 2.19 22.17
N THR A 39 -23.20 1.10 22.25
CA THR A 39 -21.82 1.12 22.71
C THR A 39 -20.89 0.75 21.57
N THR A 40 -19.79 1.47 21.45
CA THR A 40 -18.75 1.15 20.46
C THR A 40 -17.73 0.22 21.10
N GLN A 41 -17.40 -0.87 20.40
CA GLN A 41 -16.40 -1.85 20.82
C GLN A 41 -15.24 -1.86 19.83
N PHE A 42 -14.02 -1.79 20.36
CA PHE A 42 -12.81 -1.97 19.57
C PHE A 42 -12.58 -3.47 19.32
N LEU A 43 -12.53 -3.86 18.03
CA LEU A 43 -12.31 -5.24 17.59
C LEU A 43 -10.91 -5.49 17.02
N GLY A 44 -10.01 -4.50 17.15
CA GLY A 44 -8.64 -4.60 16.66
C GLY A 44 -8.38 -3.83 15.35
N PRO A 45 -7.14 -3.90 14.86
CA PRO A 45 -6.75 -3.38 13.54
C PRO A 45 -7.56 -4.02 12.40
N ASP A 46 -7.69 -3.28 11.30
CA ASP A 46 -8.23 -3.75 10.02
C ASP A 46 -7.11 -3.82 8.97
N ASN A 47 -7.47 -4.08 7.71
CA ASN A 47 -6.54 -4.03 6.60
C ASN A 47 -6.04 -2.60 6.37
N ASP A 48 -4.72 -2.45 6.48
CA ASP A 48 -4.02 -1.23 6.11
C ASP A 48 -3.76 -1.20 4.60
N GLN A 49 -3.75 0.00 4.02
CA GLN A 49 -3.45 0.21 2.61
C GLN A 49 -2.29 1.18 2.45
N LEU A 50 -1.30 0.79 1.64
CA LEU A 50 -0.18 1.64 1.22
C LEU A 50 -0.33 1.94 -0.28
N THR A 51 -0.46 3.22 -0.61
CA THR A 51 -0.59 3.69 -2.00
C THR A 51 0.64 4.51 -2.38
N LEU A 52 1.31 4.09 -3.46
CA LEU A 52 2.44 4.79 -4.05
C LEU A 52 1.99 5.40 -5.38
N SER A 53 2.12 6.72 -5.51
CA SER A 53 1.72 7.45 -6.72
C SER A 53 2.90 8.17 -7.33
N GLY A 54 2.98 8.16 -8.66
CA GLY A 54 4.00 8.90 -9.39
C GLY A 54 3.87 8.80 -10.91
N VAL A 55 4.78 9.46 -11.61
CA VAL A 55 4.86 9.54 -13.07
C VAL A 55 6.19 8.95 -13.52
N LEU A 56 6.12 8.05 -14.50
CA LEU A 56 7.29 7.52 -15.17
C LEU A 56 7.62 8.37 -16.40
N MET A 57 8.87 8.81 -16.47
CA MET A 57 9.45 9.52 -17.60
C MET A 57 10.58 8.63 -18.13
N PRO A 58 10.37 7.82 -19.18
CA PRO A 58 11.32 6.77 -19.58
C PRO A 58 12.76 7.25 -19.83
N GLU A 59 12.93 8.51 -20.23
CA GLU A 59 14.25 9.13 -20.44
C GLU A 59 15.02 9.38 -19.13
N VAL A 60 14.32 9.49 -18.00
CA VAL A 60 14.88 9.92 -16.71
C VAL A 60 14.65 8.90 -15.60
N THR A 61 13.42 8.39 -15.48
CA THR A 61 12.94 7.68 -14.29
C THR A 61 12.71 6.18 -14.43
N GLY A 62 13.41 5.53 -15.36
CA GLY A 62 13.26 4.10 -15.63
C GLY A 62 12.10 3.81 -16.58
N GLY A 63 12.17 2.65 -17.25
CA GLY A 63 11.31 2.32 -18.39
C GLY A 63 10.31 1.19 -18.12
N ARG A 64 9.65 0.73 -19.18
CA ARG A 64 8.65 -0.35 -19.15
C ARG A 64 9.15 -1.65 -18.51
N LEU A 65 10.45 -1.94 -18.58
CA LEU A 65 11.05 -3.12 -17.94
C LEU A 65 10.94 -3.10 -16.41
N SER A 66 11.12 -1.93 -15.79
CA SER A 66 11.01 -1.80 -14.34
C SER A 66 9.55 -1.97 -13.88
N LEU A 67 8.59 -1.51 -14.69
CA LEU A 67 7.18 -1.71 -14.42
C LEU A 67 6.75 -3.17 -14.63
N LEU A 68 7.28 -3.85 -15.65
CA LEU A 68 7.05 -5.27 -15.90
C LEU A 68 7.56 -6.14 -14.74
N ALA A 69 8.66 -5.75 -14.09
CA ALA A 69 9.13 -6.45 -12.89
C ALA A 69 8.10 -6.39 -11.75
N LEU A 70 7.43 -5.24 -11.54
CA LEU A 70 6.36 -5.10 -10.54
C LEU A 70 5.11 -5.91 -10.92
N GLU A 71 4.74 -5.94 -12.20
CA GLU A 71 3.63 -6.77 -12.70
C GLU A 71 3.89 -8.26 -12.43
N LEU A 72 5.09 -8.76 -12.75
CA LEU A 72 5.49 -10.14 -12.46
C LEU A 72 5.49 -10.44 -10.96
N MET A 73 5.87 -9.48 -10.11
CA MET A 73 5.81 -9.66 -8.66
C MET A 73 4.37 -9.75 -8.15
N ALA A 74 3.43 -9.03 -8.77
CA ALA A 74 2.00 -9.12 -8.45
C ALA A 74 1.42 -10.48 -8.89
N GLU A 75 1.79 -10.96 -10.08
CA GLU A 75 1.36 -12.28 -10.58
C GLU A 75 1.84 -13.45 -9.72
N GLN A 76 2.95 -13.29 -8.99
CA GLN A 76 3.44 -14.34 -8.08
C GLN A 76 2.53 -14.55 -6.86
N GLY A 77 1.65 -13.59 -6.50
CA GLY A 77 0.74 -13.71 -5.36
C GLY A 77 1.43 -13.86 -4.00
N LYS A 78 2.72 -13.52 -3.90
CA LYS A 78 3.50 -13.62 -2.66
C LYS A 78 3.34 -12.36 -1.81
N ALA A 79 3.37 -12.54 -0.50
CA ALA A 79 3.50 -11.44 0.44
C ALA A 79 4.95 -10.95 0.46
N TRP A 80 5.24 -9.93 -0.34
CA TRP A 80 6.56 -9.30 -0.39
C TRP A 80 6.80 -8.45 0.86
N PRO A 81 7.96 -8.59 1.52
CA PRO A 81 8.32 -7.77 2.69
C PRO A 81 8.74 -6.35 2.31
#